data_AF-A0A346XWB3-F1
#
_entry.id   AF-A0A346XWB3-F1
#
_cell.length_a   1.000
_cell.length_b   1.000
_cell.length_c   1.000
_cell.angle_alpha   90.00
_cell.angle_beta   90.00
_cell.angle_gamma   90.00
#
_symmetry.space_group_name_H-M   'P 1'
#
loop_
_entity.id
_entity.type
_entity.pdbx_description
1 polymer ?
#
loop_
_entity_poly.entity_id
_entity_poly.type
_entity_poly.pdbx_seq_one_letter_code
_entity_poly.pdbx_strand_id
1 'polypeptide(L)'
;MSAPQQPQPSQEELEAYFNELRQAPVHDLLLQAFSVLGTGAEVKLGLPDARVLIDSMEALLAAGRVVLEETAAQLEQAIVQLKTAQVQAEKEIAAEQAGEGQGEGQAAEPGQAQADTPPPAAPQQPQQKATDKLWIPGQG
;
A
#
# COMPACT_ATOMS: atom_id res chain seq x y z
N MET A 1 41.38 -51.56 -16.31
CA MET A 1 40.58 -51.33 -15.08
C MET A 1 39.36 -50.53 -15.48
N SER A 2 38.21 -51.17 -15.67
CA SER A 2 36.96 -50.49 -16.00
C SER A 2 36.39 -49.86 -14.73
N ALA A 3 36.06 -48.57 -14.77
CA ALA A 3 35.41 -47.90 -13.65
C ALA A 3 34.02 -48.52 -13.39
N PRO A 4 33.60 -48.68 -12.13
CA PRO A 4 32.24 -49.13 -11.84
C PRO A 4 31.26 -48.08 -12.37
N GLN A 5 30.37 -48.48 -13.27
CA GLN A 5 29.20 -47.69 -13.65
C GLN A 5 28.36 -47.49 -12.39
N GLN A 6 28.29 -46.25 -11.89
CA GLN A 6 27.30 -45.93 -10.87
C GLN A 6 25.90 -46.19 -11.46
N PRO A 7 25.04 -46.94 -10.75
CA PRO A 7 23.68 -47.15 -11.21
C PRO A 7 22.98 -45.80 -11.34
N GLN A 8 22.35 -45.56 -12.49
CA GLN A 8 21.47 -44.41 -12.63
C GLN A 8 20.28 -44.59 -11.67
N PRO A 9 19.91 -43.54 -10.91
CA PRO A 9 18.75 -43.62 -10.03
C PRO A 9 17.49 -43.93 -10.84
N SER A 10 16.61 -44.73 -10.26
CA SER A 10 15.33 -45.05 -10.88
C SER A 10 14.43 -43.81 -10.97
N GLN A 11 13.47 -43.83 -11.90
CA GLN A 11 12.52 -42.73 -12.06
C GLN A 11 11.71 -42.47 -10.78
N GLU A 12 11.38 -43.52 -10.04
CA GLU A 12 10.63 -43.47 -8.77
C GLU A 12 11.45 -42.82 -7.65
N GLU A 13 12.76 -43.11 -7.58
CA GLU A 13 13.69 -42.45 -6.66
C GLU A 13 13.88 -40.97 -7.02
N LEU A 14 13.94 -40.64 -8.31
CA LEU A 14 13.99 -39.25 -8.75
C LEU A 14 12.71 -38.49 -8.39
N GLU A 15 11.54 -39.09 -8.58
CA GLU A 15 10.26 -38.48 -8.19
C GLU A 15 10.16 -38.28 -6.68
N ALA A 16 10.56 -39.27 -5.88
CA ALA A 16 10.61 -39.15 -4.42
C ALA A 16 11.59 -38.06 -3.97
N TYR A 17 12.78 -38.01 -4.57
CA TYR A 17 13.79 -36.98 -4.31
C TYR A 17 13.31 -35.57 -4.71
N PHE A 18 12.65 -35.43 -5.86
CA PHE A 18 12.02 -34.17 -6.25
C PHE A 18 10.86 -33.80 -5.32
N ASN A 19 10.14 -34.78 -4.77
CA ASN A 19 9.09 -34.52 -3.78
C ASN A 19 9.69 -34.02 -2.45
N GLU A 20 10.79 -34.61 -1.97
CA GLU A 20 11.53 -34.12 -0.80
C GLU A 20 12.09 -32.71 -1.03
N LEU A 21 12.76 -32.48 -2.16
CA LEU A 21 13.28 -31.16 -2.52
C LEU A 21 12.18 -30.11 -2.68
N ARG A 22 10.95 -30.52 -3.01
CA ARG A 22 9.80 -29.60 -3.14
C ARG A 22 9.21 -29.20 -1.79
N GLN A 23 9.43 -29.99 -0.74
CA GLN A 23 8.83 -29.74 0.58
C GLN A 23 9.64 -28.76 1.46
N ALA A 24 10.93 -28.51 1.19
CA ALA A 24 11.79 -27.80 2.14
C ALA A 24 12.40 -26.43 1.73
N PRO A 25 12.23 -25.90 0.50
CA PRO A 25 12.57 -24.48 0.23
C PRO A 25 11.46 -23.67 -0.44
N VAL A 26 10.36 -24.31 -0.87
CA VAL A 26 9.27 -23.61 -1.57
C VAL A 26 8.44 -22.79 -0.58
N HIS A 27 8.18 -23.32 0.61
CA HIS A 27 7.44 -22.61 1.66
C HIS A 27 8.10 -21.26 2.01
N ASP A 28 9.39 -21.27 2.34
CA ASP A 28 10.13 -20.06 2.71
C ASP A 28 10.24 -19.07 1.54
N LEU A 29 10.41 -19.56 0.31
CA LEU A 29 10.45 -18.71 -0.87
C LEU A 29 9.10 -18.00 -1.09
N LEU A 30 7.99 -18.70 -0.88
CA LEU A 30 6.65 -18.11 -0.95
C LEU A 30 6.48 -17.05 0.14
N LEU A 31 6.84 -17.33 1.39
CA LEU A 31 6.77 -16.35 2.48
C LEU A 31 7.64 -15.11 2.20
N GLN A 32 8.85 -15.31 1.67
CA GLN A 32 9.72 -14.21 1.27
C GLN A 32 9.09 -13.37 0.15
N ALA A 33 8.46 -14.01 -0.84
CA ALA A 33 7.73 -13.31 -1.89
C ALA A 33 6.56 -12.51 -1.32
N PHE A 34 5.80 -13.05 -0.37
CA PHE A 34 4.75 -12.30 0.35
C PHE A 34 5.31 -11.08 1.07
N SER A 35 6.46 -11.20 1.74
CA SER A 35 7.10 -10.09 2.44
C SER A 35 7.52 -8.96 1.48
N VAL A 36 8.15 -9.31 0.37
CA VAL A 36 8.58 -8.32 -0.65
C VAL A 36 7.37 -7.65 -1.31
N LEU A 37 6.37 -8.43 -1.71
CA LEU A 37 5.15 -7.90 -2.34
C LEU A 37 4.34 -7.04 -1.37
N GLY A 38 4.20 -7.47 -0.11
CA GLY A 38 3.49 -6.73 0.94
C GLY A 38 4.16 -5.39 1.23
N THR A 39 5.48 -5.40 1.45
CA THR A 39 6.25 -4.16 1.64
C THR A 39 6.12 -3.22 0.44
N GLY A 40 6.21 -3.76 -0.78
CA GLY A 40 6.02 -2.99 -2.00
C GLY A 40 4.62 -2.40 -2.14
N ALA A 41 3.60 -3.16 -1.74
CA ALA A 41 2.20 -2.72 -1.75
C ALA A 41 1.97 -1.59 -0.73
N GLU A 42 2.49 -1.74 0.50
CA GLU A 42 2.41 -0.73 1.56
C GLU A 42 3.01 0.62 1.14
N VAL A 43 4.21 0.59 0.54
CA VAL A 43 4.90 1.81 0.08
C VAL A 43 4.16 2.49 -1.08
N LYS A 44 3.36 1.75 -1.84
CA LYS A 44 2.62 2.26 -3.01
C LYS A 44 1.13 2.44 -2.75
N LEU A 45 0.67 2.39 -1.50
CA LEU A 45 -0.75 2.52 -1.18
C LEU A 45 -1.35 3.79 -1.79
N GLY A 46 -2.54 3.66 -2.35
CA GLY A 46 -3.24 4.73 -3.06
C GLY A 46 -2.86 4.85 -4.54
N LEU A 47 -1.77 4.21 -4.98
CA LEU A 47 -1.34 4.20 -6.38
C LEU A 47 -1.83 2.94 -7.11
N PRO A 48 -1.98 2.97 -8.45
CA PRO A 48 -2.40 1.81 -9.23
C PRO A 48 -1.50 0.58 -9.05
N ASP A 49 -0.20 0.79 -8.87
CA ASP A 49 0.79 -0.28 -8.69
C ASP A 49 0.52 -1.15 -7.45
N ALA A 50 0.00 -0.57 -6.36
CA ALA A 50 -0.29 -1.34 -5.15
C ALA A 50 -1.38 -2.38 -5.39
N ARG A 51 -2.41 -2.08 -6.19
CA ARG A 51 -3.44 -3.06 -6.57
C ARG A 51 -2.83 -4.27 -7.26
N VAL A 52 -1.93 -4.06 -8.22
CA VAL A 52 -1.26 -5.15 -8.94
C VAL A 52 -0.41 -6.02 -8.01
N LEU A 53 0.30 -5.41 -7.07
CA LEU A 53 1.10 -6.14 -6.08
C LEU A 53 0.21 -6.98 -5.15
N ILE A 54 -0.91 -6.40 -4.68
CA ILE A 54 -1.88 -7.10 -3.83
C ILE A 54 -2.55 -8.25 -4.59
N ASP A 55 -2.95 -8.04 -5.85
CA ASP A 55 -3.54 -9.10 -6.69
C ASP A 55 -2.53 -10.22 -6.96
N SER A 56 -1.24 -9.88 -7.11
CA SER A 56 -0.16 -10.86 -7.26
C SER A 56 0.02 -11.71 -6.00
N MET A 57 -0.11 -11.12 -4.80
CA MET A 57 -0.11 -11.86 -3.53
C MET A 57 -1.28 -12.84 -3.46
N GLU A 58 -2.45 -12.42 -3.95
CA GLU A 58 -3.65 -13.27 -4.01
C GLU A 58 -3.48 -14.45 -4.96
N ALA A 59 -2.93 -14.20 -6.16
CA ALA A 59 -2.60 -15.24 -7.12
C ALA A 59 -1.56 -16.22 -6.57
N LEU A 60 -0.54 -15.70 -5.87
CA LEU A 60 0.50 -16.50 -5.24
C LEU A 60 -0.09 -17.37 -4.12
N LEU A 61 -1.03 -16.84 -3.32
CA LEU A 61 -1.70 -17.58 -2.26
C LEU A 61 -2.55 -18.72 -2.82
N ALA A 62 -3.30 -18.44 -3.89
CA ALA A 62 -4.11 -19.43 -4.57
C ALA A 62 -3.25 -20.57 -5.15
N ALA A 63 -2.13 -20.24 -5.79
CA ALA A 63 -1.20 -21.22 -6.34
C ALA A 63 -0.42 -22.00 -5.27
N GLY A 64 -0.08 -21.33 -4.15
CA GLY A 64 0.71 -21.88 -3.05
C GLY A 64 -0.10 -22.50 -1.91
N ARG A 65 -1.44 -22.55 -2.01
CA ARG A 65 -2.33 -22.88 -0.88
C ARG A 65 -1.99 -24.20 -0.18
N VAL A 66 -1.63 -25.23 -0.94
CA VAL A 66 -1.24 -26.54 -0.39
C VAL A 66 0.08 -26.46 0.38
N VAL A 67 1.01 -25.62 -0.06
CA VAL A 67 2.33 -25.44 0.58
C VAL A 67 2.24 -24.52 1.80
N LEU A 68 1.25 -23.64 1.83
CA LEU A 68 1.04 -22.62 2.86
C LEU A 68 -0.11 -22.96 3.79
N GLU A 69 -0.54 -24.21 3.91
CA GLU A 69 -1.80 -24.59 4.58
C GLU A 69 -1.94 -23.97 5.99
N GLU A 70 -0.87 -23.98 6.79
CA GLU A 70 -0.85 -23.46 8.16
C GLU A 70 -0.88 -21.92 8.23
N THR A 71 -0.31 -21.24 7.23
CA THR A 71 -0.17 -19.77 7.18
C THR A 71 -1.18 -19.10 6.25
N ALA A 72 -1.90 -19.86 5.43
CA ALA A 72 -2.75 -19.35 4.36
C ALA A 72 -3.81 -18.39 4.89
N ALA A 73 -4.48 -18.72 6.00
CA ALA A 73 -5.50 -17.86 6.59
C ALA A 73 -4.93 -16.51 7.07
N GLN A 74 -3.70 -16.50 7.59
CA GLN A 74 -3.03 -15.28 8.04
C GLN A 74 -2.66 -14.40 6.84
N LEU A 75 -2.18 -15.02 5.76
CA LEU A 75 -1.86 -14.34 4.50
C LEU A 75 -3.13 -13.81 3.82
N GLU A 76 -4.22 -14.57 3.79
CA GLU A 76 -5.54 -14.12 3.31
C GLU A 76 -5.98 -12.86 4.09
N GLN A 77 -5.86 -12.89 5.42
CA GLN A 77 -6.21 -11.75 6.27
C GLN A 77 -5.30 -10.53 6.05
N ALA A 78 -4.01 -10.73 5.77
CA ALA A 78 -3.09 -9.64 5.44
C ALA A 78 -3.46 -9.00 4.09
N ILE A 79 -3.81 -9.79 3.08
CA ILE A 79 -4.27 -9.29 1.77
C ILE A 79 -5.54 -8.47 1.93
N VAL A 80 -6.52 -8.94 2.71
CA VAL A 80 -7.77 -8.20 2.96
C VAL A 80 -7.50 -6.83 3.62
N GLN A 81 -6.57 -6.79 4.57
CA GLN A 81 -6.15 -5.54 5.20
C GLN A 81 -5.52 -4.58 4.19
N LEU A 82 -4.60 -5.06 3.35
CA LEU A 82 -3.98 -4.25 2.29
C LEU A 82 -5.00 -3.74 1.28
N LYS A 83 -5.98 -4.55 0.87
CA LYS A 83 -7.08 -4.10 -0.01
C LYS A 83 -7.90 -2.98 0.61
N THR A 84 -8.20 -3.10 1.90
CA THR A 84 -8.94 -2.08 2.64
C THR A 84 -8.13 -0.79 2.74
N ALA A 85 -6.85 -0.90 3.08
CA ALA A 85 -5.93 0.24 3.14
C ALA A 85 -5.78 0.93 1.77
N GLN A 86 -5.69 0.16 0.69
CA GLN A 86 -5.60 0.69 -0.67
C GLN A 86 -6.83 1.53 -1.03
N VAL A 87 -8.03 1.01 -0.78
CA VAL A 87 -9.28 1.73 -1.06
C VAL A 87 -9.38 3.00 -0.21
N GLN A 88 -8.90 2.96 1.03
CA GLN A 88 -8.89 4.14 1.89
C GLN A 88 -7.91 5.19 1.40
N ALA A 89 -6.68 4.80 1.07
CA ALA A 89 -5.65 5.71 0.53
C ALA A 89 -6.07 6.35 -0.80
N GLU A 90 -6.73 5.59 -1.69
CA GLU A 90 -7.26 6.14 -2.94
C GLU A 90 -8.34 7.20 -2.71
N LYS A 91 -9.20 7.01 -1.71
CA LYS A 91 -10.22 8.00 -1.34
C LYS A 91 -9.59 9.26 -0.79
N GLU A 92 -8.55 9.12 0.02
CA GLU A 92 -7.81 10.25 0.60
C GLU A 92 -7.14 11.08 -0.51
N ILE A 93 -6.41 10.43 -1.42
CA ILE A 93 -5.79 11.10 -2.58
C ILE A 93 -6.85 11.76 -3.47
N ALA A 94 -7.97 11.09 -3.73
CA ALA A 94 -9.06 11.68 -4.52
C ALA A 94 -9.70 12.88 -3.83
N ALA A 95 -9.82 12.86 -2.49
CA ALA A 95 -10.34 13.98 -1.71
C ALA A 95 -9.38 15.17 -1.69
N GLU A 96 -8.06 14.92 -1.58
CA GLU A 96 -7.02 15.95 -1.69
C GLU A 96 -7.09 16.63 -3.06
N GLN A 97 -7.14 15.87 -4.15
CA GLN A 97 -7.26 16.41 -5.50
C GLN A 97 -8.56 17.20 -5.73
N ALA A 98 -9.67 16.76 -5.12
CA ALA A 98 -10.95 17.47 -5.19
C ALA A 98 -10.95 18.77 -4.37
N GLY A 99 -10.19 18.83 -3.26
CA GLY A 99 -10.02 20.02 -2.44
C GLY A 99 -9.06 21.05 -3.05
N GLU A 100 -8.00 20.59 -3.72
CA GLU A 100 -7.06 21.46 -4.46
C GLU A 100 -7.72 22.12 -5.69
N GLY A 101 -8.74 21.50 -6.28
CA GLY A 101 -9.56 22.08 -7.35
C GLY A 101 -10.56 23.16 -6.92
N GLN A 102 -10.73 23.43 -5.62
CA GLN A 102 -11.63 24.45 -5.08
C GLN A 102 -10.89 25.70 -4.54
N GLY A 103 -9.59 25.81 -4.84
CA GLY A 103 -8.72 26.91 -4.38
C GLY A 103 -8.65 28.15 -5.28
N GLU A 104 -9.24 28.15 -6.48
CA GLU A 104 -9.23 29.30 -7.40
C GLU A 104 -10.58 29.46 -8.10
N GLY A 105 -11.51 30.20 -7.48
CA GLY A 105 -12.70 30.68 -8.21
C GLY A 105 -13.96 30.90 -7.38
N GLN A 106 -14.16 32.17 -7.01
CA GLN A 106 -15.49 32.79 -6.85
C GLN A 106 -16.39 32.31 -5.69
N ALA A 107 -16.25 32.97 -4.54
CA ALA A 107 -17.46 33.51 -3.91
C ALA A 107 -17.85 34.75 -4.71
N ALA A 108 -18.64 34.56 -5.77
CA ALA A 108 -19.34 35.64 -6.44
C ALA A 108 -20.33 36.27 -5.45
N GLU A 109 -20.21 37.59 -5.30
CA GLU A 109 -21.12 38.44 -4.55
C GLU A 109 -22.60 38.12 -4.86
N PRO A 110 -23.45 37.93 -3.84
CA PRO A 110 -24.89 38.01 -4.05
C PRO A 110 -25.29 39.49 -4.19
N GLY A 111 -25.51 39.91 -5.45
CA GLY A 111 -26.47 40.93 -5.88
C GLY A 111 -26.65 42.18 -5.01
N GLN A 112 -25.96 43.26 -5.38
CA GLN A 112 -26.40 44.61 -5.03
C GLN A 112 -27.56 45.06 -5.93
N ALA A 113 -28.76 45.13 -5.37
CA ALA A 113 -29.81 46.02 -5.81
C ALA A 113 -30.05 47.07 -4.69
N GLN A 114 -29.71 48.33 -5.00
CA GLN A 114 -30.22 49.59 -4.44
C GLN A 114 -30.36 49.75 -2.90
N ALA A 115 -29.53 50.61 -2.30
CA ALA A 115 -29.95 51.92 -1.79
C ALA A 115 -28.80 52.64 -1.04
N ASP A 116 -28.61 53.92 -1.37
CA ASP A 116 -27.74 54.90 -0.71
C ASP A 116 -27.86 54.92 0.83
N THR A 117 -26.72 54.90 1.53
CA THR A 117 -26.49 55.62 2.81
C THR A 117 -24.99 55.64 3.20
N PRO A 118 -24.42 56.78 3.66
CA PRO A 118 -22.99 56.88 4.02
C PRO A 118 -22.68 56.38 5.46
N PRO A 119 -21.38 56.16 5.82
CA PRO A 119 -20.97 55.18 6.83
C PRO A 119 -20.72 55.77 8.24
N PRO A 120 -20.53 54.89 9.26
CA PRO A 120 -19.57 55.20 10.31
C PRO A 120 -18.56 54.06 10.59
N ALA A 121 -17.30 54.51 10.68
CA ALA A 121 -16.13 54.03 11.44
C ALA A 121 -15.96 52.54 11.80
N ALA A 122 -14.88 51.97 11.26
CA ALA A 122 -14.25 50.72 11.70
C ALA A 122 -13.53 50.85 13.06
N PRO A 123 -13.37 49.74 13.80
CA PRO A 123 -12.18 49.48 14.60
C PRO A 123 -11.29 48.45 13.89
N GLN A 124 -10.03 48.83 13.69
CA GLN A 124 -8.95 48.02 13.11
C GLN A 124 -8.68 46.77 13.95
N GLN A 125 -8.70 45.58 13.33
CA GLN A 125 -8.10 44.38 13.89
C GLN A 125 -6.57 44.51 13.84
N PRO A 126 -5.82 44.28 14.93
CA PRO A 126 -4.38 44.12 14.85
C PRO A 126 -4.06 42.77 14.20
N GLN A 127 -3.68 42.84 12.94
CA GLN A 127 -3.06 41.78 12.17
C GLN A 127 -1.63 41.56 12.70
N GLN A 128 -1.43 40.59 13.58
CA GLN A 128 -0.10 40.10 13.92
C GLN A 128 0.20 38.82 13.13
N LYS A 129 0.80 39.00 11.95
CA LYS A 129 1.68 38.01 11.34
C LYS A 129 3.00 38.03 12.10
N ALA A 130 3.38 36.95 12.77
CA ALA A 130 4.78 36.65 13.07
C ALA A 130 4.96 35.19 13.51
N THR A 131 5.43 34.38 12.54
CA THR A 131 6.48 33.35 12.68
C THR A 131 6.28 32.20 13.68
N ASP A 132 5.95 31.05 13.11
CA ASP A 132 6.84 29.89 13.07
C ASP A 132 7.60 29.57 14.36
N LYS A 133 7.03 28.68 15.18
CA LYS A 133 7.79 27.90 16.15
C LYS A 133 7.73 26.44 15.73
N LEU A 134 8.56 26.11 14.74
CA LEU A 134 8.98 24.75 14.45
C LEU A 134 9.64 24.17 15.72
N TRP A 135 8.99 23.21 16.35
CA TRP A 135 9.53 22.50 17.50
C TRP A 135 10.64 21.56 17.03
N ILE A 136 11.86 21.73 17.56
CA ILE A 136 12.98 20.83 17.29
C ILE A 136 13.21 19.95 18.54
N PRO A 137 13.02 18.62 18.46
CA PRO A 137 13.39 17.72 19.54
C PRO A 137 14.91 17.55 19.66
N GLY A 138 15.45 17.62 20.89
CA GLY A 138 16.79 17.09 21.20
C GLY A 138 17.85 18.07 21.73
N GLN A 139 17.49 19.14 22.46
CA GLN A 139 18.46 19.92 23.25
C GLN A 139 18.17 19.68 24.74
N GLY A 140 18.94 18.76 25.33
CA GLY A 140 19.10 18.61 26.78
C GLY A 140 20.45 19.15 27.22
#